data_AF-A0A329MM65-F1
#
_entry.id   AF-A0A329MM65-F1
#
_cell.length_a   1.000
_cell.length_b   1.000
_cell.length_c   1.000
_cell.angle_alpha   90.00
_cell.angle_beta   90.00
_cell.angle_gamma   90.00
#
_symmetry.space_group_name_H-M   'P 1'
#
loop_
_entity.id
_entity.type
_entity.pdbx_description
1 polymer ?
#
loop_
_entity_poly.entity_id
_entity_poly.type
_entity_poly.pdbx_seq_one_letter_code
_entity_poly.pdbx_strand_id
1 'polypeptide(L)'
;MKEGWLRQWERKRELGKKTYVRRYGLFYFGMVAAVGTSLLELAFSASIETAYLVARFIIFPLFGMIGASIRWEANEKKYAAAVQQAGQAGKGKKPAAKGTKH
;
A
#
# COMPACT_ATOMS: atom_id res chain seq x y z
N MET A 1 9.00 -12.47 -7.71
CA MET A 1 8.71 -11.54 -6.59
C MET A 1 9.44 -12.03 -5.34
N LYS A 2 9.95 -11.14 -4.47
CA LYS A 2 10.59 -11.57 -3.22
C LYS A 2 9.51 -12.13 -2.27
N GLU A 3 9.69 -13.36 -1.77
CA GLU A 3 8.75 -14.02 -0.84
C GLU A 3 8.41 -13.16 0.38
N GLY A 4 9.38 -12.37 0.86
CA GLY A 4 9.17 -11.42 1.95
C GLY A 4 8.12 -10.34 1.66
N TRP A 5 7.95 -9.92 0.40
CA TRP A 5 6.92 -8.94 0.04
C TRP A 5 5.51 -9.53 0.14
N LEU A 6 5.32 -10.79 -0.27
CA LEU A 6 4.03 -11.46 -0.20
C LEU A 6 3.54 -11.57 1.25
N ARG A 7 4.41 -12.03 2.17
CA ARG A 7 4.08 -12.12 3.60
C ARG A 7 3.77 -10.75 4.21
N GLN A 8 4.50 -9.71 3.81
CA GLN A 8 4.24 -8.35 4.29
C GLN A 8 2.91 -7.80 3.74
N TRP A 9 2.59 -8.07 2.48
CA TRP A 9 1.34 -7.64 1.87
C TRP A 9 0.15 -8.38 2.48
N GLU A 10 0.29 -9.68 2.76
CA GLU A 10 -0.75 -10.49 3.40
C GLU A 10 -1.16 -9.93 4.77
N ARG A 11 -0.19 -9.59 5.63
CA ARG A 11 -0.48 -8.89 6.90
C ARG A 11 -1.17 -7.54 6.72
N LYS A 12 -0.87 -6.83 5.62
CA LYS A 12 -1.53 -5.55 5.30
C LYS A 12 -2.95 -5.77 4.76
N ARG A 13 -3.19 -6.87 4.05
CA ARG A 13 -4.52 -7.28 3.57
C ARG A 13 -5.48 -7.59 4.71
N GLU A 14 -4.99 -8.26 5.75
CA GLU A 14 -5.77 -8.60 6.96
C GLU A 14 -6.38 -7.36 7.64
N LEU A 15 -5.73 -6.20 7.55
CA LEU A 15 -6.26 -4.93 8.07
C LEU A 15 -7.50 -4.44 7.31
N GLY A 16 -7.65 -4.85 6.05
CA GLY A 16 -8.67 -4.40 5.12
C GLY A 16 -8.40 -3.02 4.50
N LYS A 17 -8.98 -2.79 3.31
CA LYS A 17 -8.78 -1.58 2.50
C LYS A 17 -9.09 -0.30 3.26
N LYS A 18 -10.23 -0.23 3.95
CA LYS A 18 -10.66 0.97 4.68
C LYS A 18 -9.68 1.38 5.78
N THR A 19 -9.14 0.40 6.51
CA THR A 19 -8.16 0.65 7.57
C THR A 19 -6.81 1.03 6.99
N TYR A 20 -6.39 0.36 5.90
CA TYR A 20 -5.17 0.69 5.19
C TYR A 20 -5.20 2.13 4.65
N VAL A 21 -6.26 2.53 3.96
CA VAL A 21 -6.39 3.89 3.39
C VAL A 21 -6.39 4.96 4.48
N ARG A 22 -7.09 4.73 5.60
CA ARG A 22 -7.02 5.64 6.76
C ARG A 22 -5.62 5.73 7.34
N ARG A 23 -4.96 4.59 7.61
CA ARG A 23 -3.65 4.59 8.26
C ARG A 23 -2.57 5.17 7.34
N TYR A 24 -2.47 4.66 6.12
CA TYR A 24 -1.37 4.98 5.22
C TYR A 24 -1.65 6.20 4.33
N GLY A 25 -2.89 6.42 3.94
CA GLY A 25 -3.28 7.57 3.11
C GLY A 25 -3.53 8.82 3.94
N LEU A 26 -4.44 8.75 4.91
CA LEU A 26 -4.81 9.90 5.74
C LEU A 26 -3.72 10.26 6.75
N PHE A 27 -3.31 9.32 7.61
CA PHE A 27 -2.36 9.63 8.70
C PHE A 27 -0.90 9.69 8.25
N TYR A 28 -0.38 8.69 7.54
CA TYR A 28 1.03 8.70 7.17
C TYR A 28 1.36 9.65 6.01
N PHE A 29 0.50 9.78 5.01
CA PHE A 29 0.79 10.65 3.87
C PHE A 29 0.20 12.04 4.07
N GLY A 30 -1.12 12.13 4.30
CA GLY A 30 -1.82 13.42 4.42
C GLY A 30 -1.30 14.29 5.57
N MET A 31 -1.21 13.73 6.78
CA MET A 31 -0.79 14.49 7.96
C MET A 31 0.70 14.83 7.94
N VAL A 32 1.57 13.91 7.51
CA VAL A 32 3.02 14.18 7.40
C VAL A 32 3.30 15.23 6.32
N ALA A 33 2.61 15.17 5.17
CA ALA A 33 2.75 16.18 4.12
C ALA A 33 2.26 17.56 4.58
N ALA A 34 1.09 17.62 5.25
CA ALA A 34 0.57 18.87 5.80
C ALA A 34 1.53 19.48 6.82
N VAL A 35 1.98 18.71 7.81
CA VAL A 35 2.93 19.18 8.83
C VAL A 35 4.27 19.57 8.21
N GLY A 36 4.82 18.74 7.31
CA GLY A 36 6.10 19.01 6.66
C GLY A 36 6.08 20.28 5.81
N THR A 37 5.02 20.49 5.03
CA THR A 37 4.87 21.71 4.21
C THR A 37 4.59 22.95 5.04
N SER A 38 3.87 22.83 6.16
CA SER A 38 3.72 23.94 7.13
C SER A 38 5.03 24.31 7.81
N LEU A 39 5.86 23.32 8.19
CA LEU A 39 7.18 23.58 8.77
C LEU A 39 8.13 24.24 7.76
N LEU A 40 8.09 23.83 6.50
CA LEU A 40 8.86 24.48 5.44
C LEU A 40 8.40 25.92 5.22
N GLU A 41 7.09 26.17 5.17
CA GLU A 41 6.56 27.54 5.05
C GLU A 41 7.01 28.42 6.20
N LEU A 42 6.97 27.91 7.44
CA LEU A 42 7.47 28.65 8.60
C LEU A 42 8.95 28.98 8.48
N ALA A 43 9.75 28.04 7.96
CA ALA A 43 11.19 28.22 7.77
C ALA A 43 11.55 29.24 6.68
N PHE A 44 10.74 29.34 5.62
CA PHE A 44 11.05 30.20 4.46
C PHE A 44 10.34 31.56 4.45
N SER A 45 9.09 31.61 4.91
CA SER A 45 8.23 32.80 4.75
C SER A 45 8.04 33.61 6.04
N ALA A 46 8.53 33.11 7.19
CA ALA A 46 8.38 33.69 8.54
C ALA A 46 6.94 34.08 8.95
N SER A 47 5.94 33.71 8.15
CA SER A 47 4.53 33.95 8.34
C SER A 47 3.76 32.73 7.84
N ILE A 48 2.75 32.34 8.60
CA ILE A 48 1.83 31.27 8.22
C ILE A 48 0.50 31.92 7.96
N GLU A 49 0.01 31.81 6.73
CA GLU A 49 -1.34 32.22 6.42
C GLU A 49 -2.31 31.09 6.82
N THR A 50 -3.15 31.37 7.82
CA THR A 50 -4.07 30.38 8.41
C THR A 50 -4.98 29.75 7.36
N ALA A 51 -5.38 30.49 6.32
CA ALA A 51 -6.19 29.97 5.22
C ALA A 51 -5.49 28.85 4.45
N TYR A 52 -4.20 29.01 4.11
CA TYR A 52 -3.42 27.98 3.44
C TYR A 52 -3.14 26.79 4.35
N LEU A 53 -2.94 27.03 5.66
CA LEU A 53 -2.76 25.94 6.62
C LEU A 53 -4.01 25.05 6.67
N VAL A 54 -5.21 25.63 6.83
CA VAL A 54 -6.47 24.87 6.83
C VAL A 54 -6.67 24.14 5.51
N ALA A 55 -6.40 24.79 4.37
CA ALA A 55 -6.51 24.15 3.06
C ALA A 55 -5.60 22.92 2.93
N ARG A 56 -4.34 23.00 3.41
CA ARG A 56 -3.38 21.88 3.39
C ARG A 56 -3.85 20.69 4.22
N PHE A 57 -4.44 20.94 5.40
CA PHE A 57 -5.00 19.89 6.25
C PHE A 57 -6.23 19.19 5.67
N ILE A 58 -6.86 19.75 4.63
CA ILE A 58 -7.97 19.09 3.93
C ILE A 58 -7.45 18.42 2.65
N ILE A 59 -6.69 19.16 1.84
CA ILE A 59 -6.26 18.74 0.51
C ILE A 59 -5.26 17.57 0.58
N PHE A 60 -4.24 17.65 1.43
CA PHE A 60 -3.23 16.58 1.52
C PHE A 60 -3.80 15.24 1.99
N PRO A 61 -4.64 15.19 3.04
CA PRO A 61 -5.43 14.02 3.38
C PRO A 61 -6.24 13.43 2.23
N LEU A 62 -6.93 14.27 1.45
CA LEU A 62 -7.75 13.82 0.34
C LEU A 62 -6.89 13.09 -0.71
N PHE A 63 -5.79 13.72 -1.14
CA PHE A 63 -4.84 13.13 -2.08
C PHE A 63 -4.18 11.87 -1.51
N GLY A 64 -3.84 11.87 -0.22
CA GLY A 64 -3.29 10.71 0.47
C GLY A 64 -4.24 9.51 0.46
N MET A 65 -5.53 9.73 0.72
CA MET A 65 -6.54 8.68 0.67
C MET A 65 -6.72 8.11 -0.74
N ILE A 66 -6.79 8.98 -1.76
CA ILE A 66 -6.91 8.56 -3.17
C ILE A 66 -5.68 7.74 -3.58
N GLY A 67 -4.47 8.25 -3.31
CA GLY A 67 -3.22 7.57 -3.63
C GLY A 67 -3.08 6.22 -2.92
N ALA A 68 -3.45 6.15 -1.64
CA ALA A 68 -3.44 4.89 -0.88
C ALA A 68 -4.46 3.88 -1.42
N SER A 69 -5.63 4.34 -1.88
CA SER A 69 -6.65 3.50 -2.49
C SER A 69 -6.16 2.90 -3.82
N ILE A 70 -5.60 3.73 -4.70
CA ILE A 70 -5.02 3.26 -5.97
C ILE A 70 -3.86 2.28 -5.72
N ARG A 71 -2.99 2.60 -4.77
CA ARG A 71 -1.87 1.74 -4.39
C ARG A 71 -2.34 0.39 -3.83
N TRP A 72 -3.43 0.38 -3.06
CA TRP A 72 -4.03 -0.85 -2.56
C TRP A 72 -4.48 -1.74 -3.72
N GLU A 73 -5.28 -1.20 -4.64
CA GLU A 73 -5.79 -1.95 -5.81
C GLU A 73 -4.64 -2.50 -6.68
N ALA A 74 -3.62 -1.68 -6.94
CA ALA A 74 -2.45 -2.10 -7.71
C ALA A 74 -1.71 -3.27 -7.05
N ASN A 75 -1.61 -3.27 -5.72
CA ASN A 75 -0.94 -4.32 -4.98
C ASN A 75 -1.81 -5.58 -4.84
N GLU A 76 -3.14 -5.45 -4.71
CA GLU A 76 -4.07 -6.59 -4.77
C GLU A 76 -3.95 -7.31 -6.11
N LYS A 77 -3.92 -6.55 -7.22
CA LYS A 77 -3.75 -7.12 -8.56
C LYS A 77 -2.42 -7.88 -8.68
N LYS A 78 -1.32 -7.31 -8.16
CA LYS A 78 -0.01 -7.97 -8.13
C LYS A 78 -0.02 -9.23 -7.26
N TYR A 79 -0.64 -9.17 -6.10
CA TYR A 79 -0.75 -10.31 -5.18
C TYR A 79 -1.53 -11.46 -5.82
N ALA A 80 -2.68 -11.18 -6.42
CA ALA A 80 -3.50 -12.18 -7.11
C ALA A 80 -2.72 -12.89 -8.22
N ALA A 81 -1.97 -12.13 -9.05
CA ALA A 81 -1.13 -12.71 -10.10
C ALA A 81 -0.02 -13.62 -9.52
N ALA A 82 0.60 -13.22 -8.40
CA ALA A 82 1.64 -14.01 -7.76
C ALA A 82 1.12 -15.35 -7.22
N VAL A 83 -0.03 -15.32 -6.55
CA VAL A 83 -0.66 -16.51 -5.96
C VAL A 83 -1.10 -17.50 -7.04
N GLN A 84 -1.64 -17.01 -8.15
CA GLN A 84 -2.01 -17.87 -9.28
C GLN A 84 -0.81 -18.61 -9.88
N GLN A 85 0.32 -17.92 -10.06
CA GLN A 85 1.56 -18.53 -10.56
C GLN A 85 2.11 -19.59 -9.59
N ALA A 86 2.08 -19.33 -8.28
CA ALA A 86 2.50 -20.30 -7.27
C ALA A 86 1.60 -21.56 -7.25
N GLY A 87 0.28 -21.39 -7.41
CA GLY A 87 -0.67 -22.51 -7.49
C GLY A 87 -0.50 -23.38 -8.75
N GLN A 88 -0.06 -22.79 -9.87
CA GLN A 88 0.23 -23.54 -11.09
C GLN A 88 1.56 -24.30 -11.01
N ALA A 89 2.60 -23.73 -10.37
CA ALA A 89 3.87 -24.40 -10.13
C ALA A 89 3.74 -25.65 -9.24
N GLY A 90 2.79 -25.66 -8.30
CA GLY A 90 2.48 -26.83 -7.46
C GLY A 90 1.77 -27.97 -8.20
N LYS A 91 0.96 -27.66 -9.22
CA LYS A 91 0.22 -28.67 -10.00
C LYS A 91 1.07 -29.42 -11.04
N GLY A 92 2.29 -28.96 -11.31
CA GLY A 92 3.23 -29.62 -12.24
C GLY A 92 3.99 -30.82 -11.66
N LYS A 93 4.01 -31.00 -10.33
CA LYS A 93 4.63 -32.17 -9.69
C LYS A 93 3.61 -33.30 -9.55
N LYS A 94 3.19 -33.89 -10.66
CA LYS A 94 2.58 -35.24 -10.61
C LYS A 94 3.73 -36.21 -10.30
N PRO A 95 3.71 -36.98 -9.20
CA PRO A 95 4.74 -37.98 -8.97
C PRO A 95 4.72 -38.95 -10.14
N ALA A 96 5.84 -39.04 -10.87
CA ALA A 96 6.02 -40.05 -11.90
C ALA A 96 5.78 -41.40 -11.23
N ALA A 97 4.69 -42.07 -11.64
CA ALA A 97 4.37 -43.40 -11.18
C ALA A 97 5.59 -44.29 -11.45
N LYS A 98 6.25 -44.74 -10.38
CA LYS A 98 7.23 -45.81 -10.49
C LYS A 98 6.46 -47.05 -10.92
N GLY A 99 6.51 -47.33 -12.22
CA GLY A 99 6.15 -48.62 -12.77
C GLY A 99 7.15 -49.63 -12.25
N THR A 100 6.79 -50.36 -11.20
CA THR A 100 7.48 -51.59 -10.82
C THR A 100 6.93 -52.69 -11.72
N LYS A 101 7.71 -53.05 -12.73
CA LYS A 101 7.55 -54.30 -13.48
C LYS A 101 8.28 -55.42 -12.74
N HIS A 102 7.69 -56.61 -12.88
CA HIS A 102 8.17 -57.97 -12.60
C HIS A 102 8.03 -58.46 -11.17
#